data_AF-A0A6B3C8U0-F1
#
_entry.id   AF-A0A6B3C8U0-F1
#
_cell.length_a   1.000
_cell.length_b   1.000
_cell.length_c   1.000
_cell.angle_alpha   90.00
_cell.angle_beta   90.00
_cell.angle_gamma   90.00
#
_symmetry.space_group_name_H-M   'P 1'
#
loop_
_entity.id
_entity.type
_entity.pdbx_description
1 polymer ?
#
loop_
_entity_poly.entity_id
_entity_poly.type
_entity_poly.pdbx_seq_one_letter_code
_entity_poly.pdbx_strand_id
1 'polypeptide(L)' 'MFATIHTSAGDIRVELYENHAPRTVENFVGLATGTIEWTDPSTGAPRTDAL' A
#
# COMPACT_ATOMS: atom_id res chain seq x y z
N MET A 1 3.98 1.36 -13.43
CA MET A 1 4.15 0.15 -12.57
C MET A 1 2.83 -0.64 -12.44
N PHE A 2 2.84 -1.94 -12.13
CA PHE A 2 1.62 -2.74 -11.85
C PHE A 2 1.66 -3.38 -10.46
N ALA A 3 0.50 -3.56 -9.83
CA ALA A 3 0.33 -4.33 -8.60
C ALA A 3 -0.86 -5.30 -8.71
N THR A 4 -0.85 -6.35 -7.90
CA THR A 4 -1.95 -7.32 -7.80
C THR A 4 -2.48 -7.35 -6.38
N ILE A 5 -3.78 -7.16 -6.23
CA ILE A 5 -4.49 -7.27 -4.95
C ILE A 5 -5.14 -8.64 -4.91
N HIS A 6 -4.71 -9.48 -3.97
CA HIS A 6 -5.29 -10.79 -3.74
C HIS A 6 -6.53 -10.66 -2.86
N THR A 7 -7.69 -11.08 -3.36
CA THR A 7 -8.93 -11.10 -2.59
C THR A 7 -9.52 -12.51 -2.56
N SER A 8 -10.44 -12.78 -1.64
CA SER A 8 -11.15 -14.06 -1.61
C SER A 8 -12.02 -14.32 -2.84
N ALA A 9 -12.38 -13.27 -3.58
CA ALA A 9 -13.12 -13.37 -4.84
C ALA A 9 -12.20 -13.47 -6.08
N GLY A 10 -10.87 -13.48 -5.88
CA GLY A 10 -9.87 -13.54 -6.93
C GLY A 10 -8.93 -12.34 -6.95
N ASP A 11 -8.08 -12.29 -7.97
CA ASP A 11 -7.02 -11.29 -8.10
C ASP A 11 -7.50 -10.06 -8.87
N ILE A 12 -7.15 -8.88 -8.38
CA ILE A 12 -7.38 -7.61 -9.05
C ILE A 12 -6.03 -7.02 -9.45
N ARG A 13 -5.80 -6.89 -10.75
CA ARG A 13 -4.60 -6.23 -11.29
C ARG A 13 -4.85 -4.74 -11.46
N VAL A 14 -3.99 -3.91 -10.89
CA VAL A 14 -4.06 -2.45 -10.98
C VAL A 14 -2.80 -1.87 -11.62
N GLU A 15 -2.97 -0.81 -12.40
CA GLU A 15 -1.86 0.00 -12.92
C GLU A 15 -1.65 1.22 -12.03
N LEU A 16 -0.39 1.45 -11.64
CA LEU A 16 0.01 2.57 -10.80
C LEU A 16 0.73 3.62 -11.66
N TYR A 17 0.20 4.84 -11.64
CA TYR A 17 0.69 5.96 -12.44
C TYR A 17 1.72 6.80 -11.69
N GLU A 18 2.90 6.21 -11.45
CA GLU A 18 4.01 6.85 -10.71
C GLU A 18 4.46 8.19 -11.33
N ASN A 19 4.45 8.31 -12.65
CA ASN A 19 4.83 9.55 -13.35
C ASN A 19 3.83 10.70 -13.14
N HIS A 20 2.57 10.38 -12.85
CA HIS A 20 1.50 11.39 -12.67
C HIS A 20 1.21 11.67 -11.19
N ALA A 21 1.33 10.65 -10.33
CA ALA A 21 1.03 10.73 -8.90
C ALA A 21 2.13 10.06 -8.05
N PRO A 22 3.38 10.53 -8.11
CA PRO A 22 4.52 9.83 -7.50
C PRO A 22 4.37 9.63 -6.00
N ARG A 23 3.94 10.67 -5.26
CA ARG A 23 3.77 10.60 -3.79
C ARG A 23 2.70 9.61 -3.37
N THR A 24 1.60 9.55 -4.13
CA THR A 24 0.49 8.63 -3.82
C THR A 24 0.91 7.18 -4.07
N VAL A 25 1.62 6.94 -5.18
CA VAL A 25 2.12 5.62 -5.51
C VAL A 25 3.18 5.17 -4.51
N GLU A 26 4.11 6.04 -4.12
CA GLU A 26 5.12 5.77 -3.09
C GLU A 26 4.46 5.42 -1.75
N ASN A 27 3.48 6.21 -1.30
CA ASN A 27 2.76 5.92 -0.05
C ASN A 27 2.02 4.58 -0.12
N PHE A 28 1.31 4.30 -1.22
CA PHE A 28 0.57 3.04 -1.40
C PHE A 28 1.49 1.82 -1.37
N VAL A 29 2.57 1.84 -2.14
CA VAL A 29 3.54 0.74 -2.18
C VAL A 29 4.29 0.63 -0.86
N GLY A 30 4.68 1.75 -0.26
CA GLY A 30 5.43 1.76 0.98
C GLY A 30 4.65 1.18 2.15
N LEU A 31 3.37 1.51 2.27
CA LEU A 31 2.47 0.92 3.26
C LEU A 31 2.25 -0.58 3.00
N ALA A 32 1.95 -0.97 1.75
CA ALA A 32 1.72 -2.37 1.40
C ALA A 32 2.96 -3.27 1.55
N THR A 33 4.17 -2.68 1.58
CA THR A 33 5.43 -3.42 1.74
C THR A 33 6.01 -3.32 3.15
N GLY A 34 5.43 -2.50 4.04
CA GLY A 34 5.96 -2.27 5.38
C GLY A 34 7.28 -1.49 5.40
N THR A 35 7.49 -0.61 4.43
CA THR A 35 8.68 0.27 4.38
C THR A 35 8.42 1.65 4.96
N ILE A 36 7.15 1.98 5.25
CA ILE A 36 6.70 3.26 5.83
C ILE A 36 5.99 2.98 7.16
N GLU A 37 6.31 3.77 8.19
CA GLU A 37 5.60 3.74 9.48
C GLU A 37 4.19 4.30 9.33
N TRP A 38 3.20 3.64 9.94
CA TRP A 38 1.82 4.07 9.99
C TRP A 38 1.24 3.90 11.39
N THR A 39 0.19 4.65 11.69
CA THR A 39 -0.51 4.56 12.98
C THR A 39 -1.69 3.61 12.88
N ASP A 40 -1.71 2.59 13.72
CA ASP A 40 -2.81 1.62 13.78
C ASP A 40 -4.12 2.31 14.21
N PRO A 41 -5.19 2.28 13.39
CA PRO A 41 -6.43 2.96 13.72
C PRO A 41 -7.19 2.29 14.88
N SER A 42 -6.89 1.03 15.20
CA SER A 42 -7.52 0.28 16.29
C SER A 42 -6.83 0.52 17.63
N THR A 43 -5.52 0.71 17.62
CA THR A 43 -4.71 0.81 18.85
C THR A 43 -4.04 2.16 19.06
N GLY A 44 -3.90 2.98 18.03
CA GLY A 44 -3.18 4.25 18.04
C GLY A 44 -1.66 4.12 18.09
N ALA A 45 -1.12 2.90 18.03
CA ALA A 45 0.33 2.65 18.11
C ALA A 45 1.00 2.79 16.73
N PRO A 46 2.27 3.21 16.67
CA PRO A 46 3.06 3.16 15.44
C PRO A 46 3.36 1.71 15.05
N ARG A 47 3.30 1.42 13.76
CA ARG A 47 3.57 0.11 13.14
C ARG A 47 4.42 0.30 11.89
N THR A 48 5.29 -0.65 11.61
CA THR A 48 6.16 -0.66 10.42
C THR A 48 6.01 -1.94 9.61
N ASP A 49 5.09 -2.83 9.97
CA ASP A 49 4.72 -3.97 9.16
C ASP A 49 3.77 -3.57 8.02
N ALA A 50 3.69 -4.42 7.00
CA ALA A 50 2.85 -4.21 5.84
C ALA A 50 1.37 -4.06 6.23
N LEU A 51 0.73 -3.02 5.71
CA LEU A 51 -0.70 -2.77 5.86
C LEU A 51 -1.53 -3.58 4.86
#